data_AF-A0A4U0ZQ61-F1
#
_entry.id   AF-A0A4U0ZQ61-F1
#
_cell.length_a   1.000
_cell.length_b   1.000
_cell.length_c   1.000
_cell.angle_alpha   90.00
_cell.angle_beta   90.00
_cell.angle_gamma   90.00
#
_symmetry.space_group_name_H-M   'P 1'
#
loop_
_entity.id
_entity.type
_entity.pdbx_description
1 polymer ?
#
loop_
_entity_poly.entity_id
_entity_poly.type
_entity_poly.pdbx_seq_one_letter_code
_entity_poly.pdbx_strand_id
1 'polypeptide(L)'
;MRSYRLVIALISIAVLFIASPVFALPMAGDTIKMQNDWTSPYTMTHDGKDYISFCLESQVYFTPGHEYYVDSVGNYADGGGGGAVDGRDELSIDTKWLYAAFASDVFGGVTNAGQKVQKAIWYLEDEIGGQQSAWNELKDFDFDASGWNVFAVNITEGSTWGGADRQSQLVGVAPVPEPATMLLFGAGLLGLVGARYRRKK
;
A
#
# COMPACT_ATOMS: atom_id res chain seq x y z
N MET A 1 -29.57 18.70 34.42
CA MET A 1 -29.95 17.74 33.35
C MET A 1 -29.72 18.24 31.92
N ARG A 2 -29.80 19.56 31.63
CA ARG A 2 -29.63 20.11 30.27
C ARG A 2 -28.18 20.05 29.74
N SER A 3 -27.19 20.12 30.65
CA SER A 3 -25.76 20.18 30.36
C SER A 3 -25.15 18.85 29.88
N TYR A 4 -25.56 17.71 30.42
CA TYR A 4 -25.03 16.39 30.02
C TYR A 4 -25.43 15.97 28.60
N ARG A 5 -26.59 16.43 28.11
CA ARG A 5 -27.04 16.17 26.74
C ARG A 5 -26.21 16.91 25.69
N LEU A 6 -25.69 18.09 26.04
CA LEU A 6 -24.84 18.88 25.16
C LEU A 6 -23.44 18.26 25.02
N VAL A 7 -22.87 17.76 26.11
CA VAL A 7 -21.53 17.15 26.15
C VAL A 7 -21.48 15.83 25.36
N ILE A 8 -22.50 14.98 25.46
CA ILE A 8 -22.55 13.71 24.71
C ILE A 8 -22.69 13.95 23.19
N ALA A 9 -23.48 14.96 22.80
CA ALA A 9 -23.60 15.34 21.39
C ALA A 9 -22.29 15.89 20.82
N LEU A 10 -21.55 16.68 21.60
CA LEU A 10 -20.25 17.23 21.20
C LEU A 10 -19.17 16.14 21.03
N ILE A 11 -19.14 15.13 21.92
CA ILE A 11 -18.19 14.00 21.82
C ILE A 11 -18.49 13.16 20.56
N SER A 12 -19.76 12.93 20.24
CA SER A 12 -20.16 12.14 19.06
C SER A 12 -19.80 12.84 17.74
N ILE A 13 -19.91 14.18 17.71
CA ILE A 13 -19.52 14.99 16.55
C ILE A 13 -17.99 14.99 16.40
N ALA A 14 -17.23 15.06 17.50
CA ALA A 14 -15.77 15.04 17.45
C ALA A 14 -15.21 13.71 16.88
N VAL A 15 -15.85 12.57 17.15
CA VAL A 15 -15.43 11.24 16.64
C VAL A 15 -15.59 11.12 15.12
N LEU A 16 -16.57 11.82 14.51
CA LEU A 16 -16.76 11.83 13.05
C LEU A 16 -15.65 12.60 12.30
N PHE A 17 -14.93 13.50 12.97
CA PHE A 17 -13.87 14.30 12.35
C PHE A 17 -12.48 13.65 12.40
N ILE A 18 -12.34 12.45 12.99
CA ILE A 18 -11.06 11.72 13.13
C ILE A 18 -11.00 10.48 12.23
N ALA A 19 -12.03 10.24 11.40
CA ALA A 19 -11.99 9.16 10.43
C ALA A 19 -11.05 9.55 9.29
N SER A 20 -9.81 9.05 9.35
CA SER A 20 -8.91 9.09 8.21
C SER A 20 -9.60 8.40 7.03
N PRO A 21 -9.57 9.00 5.83
CA PRO A 21 -10.17 8.36 4.67
C PRO A 21 -9.46 7.03 4.40
N VAL A 22 -10.22 5.93 4.43
CA VAL A 22 -9.75 4.61 4.01
C VAL A 22 -9.96 4.55 2.51
N PHE A 23 -8.88 4.26 1.79
CA PHE A 23 -8.93 4.15 0.35
C PHE A 23 -8.53 2.74 -0.06
N ALA A 24 -9.25 2.21 -1.03
CA ALA A 24 -8.97 0.89 -1.58
C ALA A 24 -7.62 0.93 -2.31
N LEU A 25 -6.88 -0.17 -2.20
CA LEU A 25 -5.82 -0.47 -3.16
C LEU A 25 -6.44 -0.81 -4.51
N PRO A 26 -5.69 -0.66 -5.62
CA PRO A 26 -6.09 -1.26 -6.88
C PRO A 26 -6.38 -2.76 -6.70
N MET A 27 -7.35 -3.27 -7.44
CA MET A 27 -7.74 -4.66 -7.47
C MET A 27 -7.72 -5.21 -8.89
N ALA A 28 -7.65 -6.53 -9.03
CA ALA A 28 -7.83 -7.20 -10.32
C ALA A 28 -9.15 -6.75 -10.96
N GLY A 29 -9.08 -6.27 -12.21
CA GLY A 29 -10.23 -5.66 -12.88
C GLY A 29 -10.15 -4.15 -13.06
N ASP A 30 -9.33 -3.48 -12.27
CA ASP A 30 -9.25 -2.02 -12.28
C ASP A 30 -8.33 -1.50 -13.39
N THR A 31 -8.48 -0.20 -13.67
CA THR A 31 -7.51 0.56 -14.46
C THR A 31 -6.70 1.45 -13.52
N ILE A 32 -5.39 1.49 -13.77
CA ILE A 32 -4.45 2.38 -13.10
C ILE A 32 -3.70 3.23 -14.13
N LYS A 33 -3.17 4.37 -13.71
CA LYS A 33 -2.31 5.20 -14.55
C LYS A 33 -0.93 5.31 -13.94
N MET A 34 0.08 4.91 -14.69
CA MET A 34 1.46 5.26 -14.33
C MET A 34 1.72 6.69 -14.78
N GLN A 35 2.06 7.58 -13.85
CA GLN A 35 2.28 8.99 -14.16
C GLN A 35 3.55 9.19 -15.00
N ASN A 36 3.77 10.42 -15.46
CA ASN A 36 4.89 10.77 -16.34
C ASN A 36 6.22 10.93 -15.58
N ASP A 37 6.51 9.98 -14.70
CA ASP A 37 7.71 9.93 -13.88
C ASP A 37 8.72 9.00 -14.54
N TRP A 38 9.95 9.48 -14.72
CA TRP A 38 11.01 8.74 -15.42
C TRP A 38 12.07 8.18 -14.46
N THR A 39 11.94 8.45 -13.16
CA THR A 39 12.90 8.07 -12.13
C THR A 39 12.17 7.58 -10.89
N SER A 40 12.63 6.46 -10.31
CA SER A 40 12.04 5.91 -9.09
C SER A 40 12.17 6.86 -7.86
N PRO A 41 11.19 6.90 -6.96
CA PRO A 41 9.94 6.13 -7.01
C PRO A 41 8.99 6.62 -8.12
N TYR A 42 8.12 5.74 -8.58
CA TYR A 42 7.10 6.06 -9.57
C TYR A 42 5.77 6.38 -8.90
N THR A 43 4.93 7.18 -9.56
CA THR A 43 3.57 7.45 -9.11
C THR A 43 2.58 6.61 -9.91
N MET A 44 1.82 5.78 -9.21
CA MET A 44 0.67 5.06 -9.74
C MET A 44 -0.60 5.77 -9.26
N THR A 45 -1.50 6.14 -10.17
CA THR A 45 -2.79 6.74 -9.82
C THR A 45 -3.93 5.77 -10.04
N HIS A 46 -4.80 5.65 -9.05
CA HIS A 46 -6.02 4.85 -9.09
C HIS A 46 -7.13 5.63 -8.38
N ASP A 47 -8.30 5.75 -9.01
CA ASP A 47 -9.47 6.48 -8.47
C ASP A 47 -9.16 7.91 -7.97
N GLY A 48 -8.29 8.61 -8.69
CA GLY A 48 -7.88 9.99 -8.37
C GLY A 48 -6.88 10.07 -7.21
N LYS A 49 -6.22 8.97 -6.88
CA LYS A 49 -5.31 8.84 -5.74
C LYS A 49 -3.97 8.32 -6.16
N ASP A 50 -2.94 8.93 -5.60
CA ASP A 50 -1.57 8.60 -5.93
C ASP A 50 -0.97 7.64 -4.91
N TYR A 51 -0.28 6.63 -5.43
CA TYR A 51 0.44 5.61 -4.70
C TYR A 51 1.90 5.67 -5.14
N ILE A 52 2.80 5.61 -4.16
CA ILE A 52 4.23 5.42 -4.39
C ILE A 52 4.42 3.99 -4.86
N SER A 53 5.14 3.81 -5.95
CA SER A 53 5.41 2.50 -6.54
C SER A 53 6.87 2.31 -6.93
N PHE A 54 7.28 1.05 -6.97
CA PHE A 54 8.56 0.59 -7.48
C PHE A 54 8.34 -0.54 -8.47
N CYS A 55 9.24 -0.66 -9.43
CA CYS A 55 9.27 -1.77 -10.36
C CYS A 55 9.77 -3.03 -9.66
N LEU A 56 9.13 -4.17 -9.91
CA LEU A 56 9.60 -5.46 -9.40
C LEU A 56 10.60 -6.11 -10.34
N GLU A 57 10.46 -5.89 -11.64
CA GLU A 57 11.23 -6.55 -12.67
C GLU A 57 12.19 -5.55 -13.33
N SER A 58 13.39 -5.95 -13.71
CA SER A 58 14.40 -5.04 -14.27
C SER A 58 14.33 -4.90 -15.79
N GLN A 59 13.76 -5.90 -16.45
CA GLN A 59 13.75 -6.05 -17.91
C GLN A 59 12.35 -5.91 -18.53
N VAL A 60 11.32 -5.77 -17.71
CA VAL A 60 9.96 -5.47 -18.14
C VAL A 60 9.73 -3.97 -17.95
N TYR A 61 9.01 -3.33 -18.88
CA TYR A 61 8.84 -1.88 -18.85
C TYR A 61 7.37 -1.49 -18.99
N PHE A 62 6.98 -0.46 -18.25
CA PHE A 62 5.80 0.35 -18.55
C PHE A 62 6.22 1.62 -19.29
N THR A 63 5.26 2.31 -19.88
CA THR A 63 5.45 3.62 -20.52
C THR A 63 4.86 4.70 -19.60
N PRO A 64 5.66 5.66 -19.11
CA PRO A 64 5.15 6.75 -18.28
C PRO A 64 4.03 7.54 -18.97
N GLY A 65 3.01 7.90 -18.20
CA GLY A 65 1.82 8.60 -18.68
C GLY A 65 0.72 7.71 -19.27
N HIS A 66 0.93 6.39 -19.39
CA HIS A 66 -0.06 5.45 -19.90
C HIS A 66 -0.94 4.84 -18.82
N GLU A 67 -2.15 4.46 -19.23
CA GLU A 67 -3.09 3.67 -18.44
C GLU A 67 -2.88 2.17 -18.71
N TYR A 68 -3.06 1.38 -17.66
CA TYR A 68 -2.87 -0.06 -17.64
C TYR A 68 -4.03 -0.73 -16.92
N TYR A 69 -4.31 -1.97 -17.32
CA TYR A 69 -5.26 -2.83 -16.64
C TYR A 69 -4.55 -3.65 -15.56
N VAL A 70 -5.17 -3.77 -14.39
CA VAL A 70 -4.67 -4.61 -13.30
C VAL A 70 -5.16 -6.03 -13.53
N ASP A 71 -4.24 -6.93 -13.90
CA ASP A 71 -4.55 -8.33 -14.14
C ASP A 71 -4.73 -9.09 -12.82
N SER A 72 -3.78 -8.89 -11.91
CA SER A 72 -3.82 -9.50 -10.58
C SER A 72 -3.15 -8.61 -9.53
N VAL A 73 -3.52 -8.83 -8.26
CA VAL A 73 -2.90 -8.18 -7.10
C VAL A 73 -2.61 -9.26 -6.07
N GLY A 74 -1.36 -9.35 -5.63
CA GLY A 74 -0.93 -10.49 -4.82
C GLY A 74 0.43 -10.32 -4.16
N ASN A 75 0.93 -11.41 -3.60
CA ASN A 75 2.26 -11.48 -2.99
C ASN A 75 3.33 -11.94 -4.00
N TYR A 76 3.10 -11.74 -5.30
CA TYR A 76 3.99 -12.22 -6.35
C TYR A 76 3.92 -11.34 -7.61
N ALA A 77 5.03 -11.25 -8.34
CA ALA A 77 5.05 -10.76 -9.72
C ALA A 77 4.67 -11.90 -10.67
N ASP A 78 3.88 -11.60 -11.70
CA ASP A 78 3.58 -12.56 -12.79
C ASP A 78 4.75 -12.55 -13.79
N GLY A 79 5.19 -13.73 -14.26
CA GLY A 79 6.21 -13.82 -15.31
C GLY A 79 7.66 -13.66 -14.85
N GLY A 80 7.93 -13.67 -13.53
CA GLY A 80 9.26 -13.46 -12.96
C GLY A 80 10.36 -14.39 -13.49
N GLY A 81 11.61 -13.96 -13.32
CA GLY A 81 12.80 -14.57 -13.89
C GLY A 81 13.14 -15.98 -13.39
N GLY A 82 14.43 -16.27 -13.20
CA GLY A 82 14.94 -17.62 -12.95
C GLY A 82 14.45 -18.33 -11.67
N GLY A 83 13.71 -17.64 -10.79
CA GLY A 83 13.18 -18.15 -9.52
C GLY A 83 11.68 -18.48 -9.50
N ALA A 84 10.93 -18.15 -10.57
CA ALA A 84 9.48 -18.28 -10.55
C ALA A 84 9.01 -19.75 -10.43
N VAL A 85 8.06 -20.00 -9.53
CA VAL A 85 7.36 -21.29 -9.40
C VAL A 85 5.97 -21.14 -10.00
N ASP A 86 5.63 -22.01 -10.97
CA ASP A 86 4.38 -21.92 -11.74
C ASP A 86 4.15 -20.54 -12.39
N GLY A 87 5.24 -19.87 -12.79
CA GLY A 87 5.20 -18.55 -13.45
C GLY A 87 4.96 -17.38 -12.51
N ARG A 88 5.07 -17.59 -11.19
CA ARG A 88 4.94 -16.55 -10.16
C ARG A 88 6.22 -16.42 -9.37
N ASP A 89 6.63 -15.19 -9.11
CA ASP A 89 7.80 -14.88 -8.31
C ASP A 89 7.37 -14.17 -7.02
N GLU A 90 7.53 -14.85 -5.88
CA GLU A 90 6.98 -14.39 -4.60
C GLU A 90 7.82 -13.25 -4.02
N LEU A 91 7.12 -12.18 -3.61
CA LEU A 91 7.73 -11.04 -2.95
C LEU A 91 8.43 -11.45 -1.66
N SER A 92 9.73 -11.16 -1.58
CA SER A 92 10.49 -11.38 -0.36
C SER A 92 9.99 -10.51 0.80
N ILE A 93 10.19 -10.99 2.03
CA ILE A 93 9.83 -10.23 3.24
C ILE A 93 10.62 -8.92 3.36
N ASP A 94 11.88 -8.94 2.93
CA ASP A 94 12.77 -7.79 2.97
C ASP A 94 12.32 -6.72 1.97
N THR A 95 11.83 -7.11 0.78
CA THR A 95 11.25 -6.18 -0.19
C THR A 95 10.00 -5.49 0.35
N LYS A 96 9.13 -6.23 1.04
CA LYS A 96 7.94 -5.64 1.70
C LYS A 96 8.32 -4.67 2.80
N TRP A 97 9.30 -5.03 3.63
CA TRP A 97 9.82 -4.14 4.67
C TRP A 97 10.42 -2.86 4.06
N LEU A 98 11.20 -2.99 2.99
CA LEU A 98 11.88 -1.88 2.32
C LEU A 98 10.88 -0.88 1.73
N TYR A 99 9.81 -1.38 1.10
CA TYR A 99 8.70 -0.53 0.65
C TYR A 99 8.07 0.22 1.82
N ALA A 100 7.70 -0.49 2.88
CA ALA A 100 7.03 0.08 4.04
C ALA A 100 7.90 1.15 4.74
N ALA A 101 9.20 0.91 4.87
CA ALA A 101 10.16 1.85 5.42
C ALA A 101 10.26 3.12 4.57
N PHE A 102 10.35 2.98 3.23
CA PHE A 102 10.38 4.13 2.33
C PHE A 102 9.07 4.93 2.39
N ALA A 103 7.93 4.26 2.32
CA ALA A 103 6.61 4.90 2.39
C ALA A 103 6.35 5.58 3.74
N SER A 104 7.06 5.16 4.80
CA SER A 104 7.02 5.77 6.13
C SER A 104 8.08 6.88 6.35
N ASP A 105 8.79 7.29 5.29
CA ASP A 105 9.86 8.32 5.33
C ASP A 105 11.05 7.96 6.25
N VAL A 106 11.28 6.67 6.52
CA VAL A 106 12.42 6.19 7.33
C VAL A 106 13.77 6.63 6.72
N PHE A 107 13.81 6.75 5.39
CA PHE A 107 15.00 7.12 4.63
C PHE A 107 15.09 8.61 4.28
N GLY A 108 14.35 9.50 4.95
CA GLY A 108 14.33 10.93 4.63
C GLY A 108 15.71 11.63 4.65
N GLY A 109 16.68 11.08 5.37
CA GLY A 109 18.08 11.54 5.39
C GLY A 109 19.01 10.93 4.33
N VAL A 110 18.53 9.95 3.55
CA VAL A 110 19.33 9.21 2.57
C VAL A 110 19.25 9.88 1.21
N THR A 111 20.39 10.35 0.70
CA THR A 111 20.47 10.92 -0.66
C THR A 111 20.05 9.88 -1.70
N ASN A 112 19.14 10.27 -2.60
CA ASN A 112 18.59 9.42 -3.66
C ASN A 112 17.93 8.13 -3.15
N ALA A 113 17.28 8.19 -1.98
CA ALA A 113 16.62 7.04 -1.34
C ALA A 113 15.78 6.21 -2.31
N GLY A 114 14.95 6.85 -3.15
CA GLY A 114 14.11 6.14 -4.13
C GLY A 114 14.88 5.26 -5.11
N GLN A 115 15.97 5.77 -5.68
CA GLN A 115 16.82 5.02 -6.60
C GLN A 115 17.56 3.88 -5.89
N LYS A 116 17.97 4.10 -4.63
CA LYS A 116 18.60 3.05 -3.82
C LYS A 116 17.59 1.96 -3.47
N VAL A 117 16.37 2.33 -3.10
CA VAL A 117 15.27 1.39 -2.85
C VAL A 117 14.98 0.57 -4.10
N GLN A 118 14.82 1.19 -5.28
CA GLN A 118 14.60 0.47 -6.54
C GLN A 118 15.68 -0.58 -6.82
N LYS A 119 16.95 -0.22 -6.63
CA LYS A 119 18.09 -1.12 -6.83
C LYS A 119 18.23 -2.19 -5.75
N ALA A 120 17.81 -1.89 -4.53
CA ALA A 120 17.79 -2.85 -3.44
C ALA A 120 16.65 -3.86 -3.64
N ILE A 121 15.46 -3.43 -4.09
CA ILE A 121 14.36 -4.31 -4.50
C ILE A 121 14.84 -5.27 -5.57
N TRP A 122 15.42 -4.77 -6.66
CA TRP A 122 15.98 -5.65 -7.70
C TRP A 122 17.09 -6.57 -7.19
N TYR A 123 17.83 -6.19 -6.15
CA TYR A 123 18.79 -7.12 -5.54
C TYR A 123 18.11 -8.23 -4.74
N LEU A 124 17.06 -7.89 -3.99
CA LEU A 124 16.33 -8.82 -3.12
C LEU A 124 15.47 -9.81 -3.93
N GLU A 125 14.98 -9.38 -5.09
CA GLU A 125 14.20 -10.22 -6.03
C GLU A 125 15.10 -10.85 -7.13
N ASP A 126 16.43 -10.89 -6.94
CA ASP A 126 17.40 -11.50 -7.87
C ASP A 126 17.35 -10.99 -9.33
N GLU A 127 16.98 -9.73 -9.51
CA GLU A 127 16.85 -9.05 -10.80
C GLU A 127 18.16 -8.41 -11.30
N ILE A 128 18.31 -8.34 -12.63
CA ILE A 128 19.47 -7.73 -13.27
C ILE A 128 19.56 -6.24 -12.92
N GLY A 129 20.75 -5.78 -12.54
CA GLY A 129 20.97 -4.39 -12.16
C GLY A 129 20.61 -4.07 -10.70
N GLY A 130 20.14 -5.06 -9.94
CA GLY A 130 20.10 -5.02 -8.48
C GLY A 130 21.47 -4.72 -7.88
N GLN A 131 21.50 -3.98 -6.77
CA GLN A 131 22.74 -3.60 -6.09
C GLN A 131 22.71 -3.95 -4.60
N GLN A 132 23.51 -4.95 -4.21
CA GLN A 132 23.71 -5.32 -2.80
C GLN A 132 24.19 -4.15 -1.94
N SER A 133 25.00 -3.24 -2.49
CA SER A 133 25.46 -2.05 -1.78
C SER A 133 24.32 -1.10 -1.41
N ALA A 134 23.26 -1.02 -2.23
CA ALA A 134 22.08 -0.22 -1.92
C ALA A 134 21.28 -0.85 -0.78
N TRP A 135 21.12 -2.18 -0.78
CA TRP A 135 20.47 -2.89 0.32
C TRP A 135 21.24 -2.73 1.64
N ASN A 136 22.57 -2.91 1.62
CA ASN A 136 23.41 -2.76 2.80
C ASN A 136 23.35 -1.37 3.43
N GLU A 137 23.06 -0.32 2.67
CA GLU A 137 22.91 1.04 3.20
C GLU A 137 21.56 1.25 3.90
N LEU A 138 20.51 0.52 3.48
CA LEU A 138 19.13 0.75 3.91
C LEU A 138 18.68 -0.20 5.03
N LYS A 139 19.21 -1.43 5.07
CA LYS A 139 18.72 -2.50 5.96
C LYS A 139 18.95 -2.28 7.45
N ASP A 140 19.88 -1.39 7.82
CA ASP A 140 20.26 -1.17 9.23
C ASP A 140 19.39 -0.12 9.93
N PHE A 141 18.41 0.48 9.23
CA PHE A 141 17.46 1.39 9.84
C PHE A 141 16.47 0.63 10.74
N ASP A 142 16.19 1.17 11.93
CA ASP A 142 15.21 0.60 12.86
C ASP A 142 13.80 1.04 12.44
N PHE A 143 13.01 0.09 11.96
CA PHE A 143 11.63 0.31 11.55
C PHE A 143 10.81 -0.97 11.73
N ASP A 144 9.72 -0.85 12.48
CA ASP A 144 8.73 -1.91 12.60
C ASP A 144 7.69 -1.81 11.47
N ALA A 145 7.81 -2.70 10.50
CA ALA A 145 6.83 -2.84 9.42
C ALA A 145 5.60 -3.67 9.82
N SER A 146 5.44 -4.05 11.09
CA SER A 146 4.29 -4.84 11.53
C SER A 146 2.97 -4.14 11.18
N GLY A 147 2.03 -4.91 10.63
CA GLY A 147 0.73 -4.42 10.19
C GLY A 147 0.70 -3.73 8.82
N TRP A 148 1.86 -3.48 8.19
CA TRP A 148 1.89 -3.11 6.78
C TRP A 148 1.43 -4.26 5.91
N ASN A 149 0.64 -3.94 4.89
CA ASN A 149 0.30 -4.86 3.82
C ASN A 149 0.86 -4.32 2.52
N VAL A 150 1.74 -5.10 1.89
CA VAL A 150 2.47 -4.72 0.68
C VAL A 150 2.29 -5.82 -0.35
N PHE A 151 1.93 -5.41 -1.58
CA PHE A 151 1.51 -6.28 -2.66
C PHE A 151 2.17 -5.87 -3.98
N ALA A 152 2.26 -6.84 -4.87
CA ALA A 152 2.51 -6.63 -6.29
C ALA A 152 1.16 -6.39 -6.99
N VAL A 153 1.14 -5.42 -7.90
CA VAL A 153 0.06 -5.12 -8.84
C VAL A 153 0.60 -5.46 -10.22
N ASN A 154 0.14 -6.58 -10.76
CA ASN A 154 0.58 -7.11 -12.05
C ASN A 154 -0.30 -6.44 -13.11
N ILE A 155 0.35 -5.74 -14.05
CA ILE A 155 -0.32 -4.87 -15.00
C ILE A 155 -0.14 -5.39 -16.42
N THR A 156 -1.13 -5.19 -17.26
CA THR A 156 -1.07 -5.58 -18.67
C THR A 156 -1.42 -4.41 -19.58
N GLU A 157 -0.94 -4.46 -20.82
CA GLU A 157 -1.33 -3.49 -21.83
C GLU A 157 -2.72 -3.81 -22.39
N GLY A 158 -3.56 -2.77 -22.50
CA GLY A 158 -4.94 -2.86 -22.96
C GLY A 158 -5.93 -2.57 -21.84
N SER A 159 -7.21 -2.47 -22.20
CA SER A 159 -8.31 -2.25 -21.24
C SER A 159 -9.07 -3.54 -20.92
N THR A 160 -8.45 -4.70 -21.13
CA THR A 160 -9.07 -6.03 -20.98
C THR A 160 -8.08 -7.04 -20.43
N TRP A 161 -8.60 -7.94 -19.60
CA TRP A 161 -7.89 -9.07 -18.99
C TRP A 161 -7.14 -9.96 -20.00
N GLY A 162 -5.93 -10.41 -19.65
CA GLY A 162 -5.08 -11.24 -20.51
C GLY A 162 -4.29 -10.49 -21.59
N GLY A 163 -4.03 -9.19 -21.38
CA GLY A 163 -3.12 -8.41 -22.22
C GLY A 163 -1.67 -8.86 -22.10
N ALA A 164 -0.79 -8.29 -22.93
CA ALA A 164 0.65 -8.56 -22.79
C ALA A 164 1.12 -8.05 -21.42
N ASP A 165 1.83 -8.91 -20.69
CA ASP A 165 2.40 -8.60 -19.40
C ASP A 165 3.29 -7.36 -19.47
N ARG A 166 3.17 -6.53 -18.43
CA ARG A 166 3.90 -5.28 -18.24
C ARG A 166 4.38 -5.23 -16.80
N GLN A 167 5.31 -4.32 -16.57
CA GLN A 167 6.06 -4.19 -15.33
C GLN A 167 5.20 -4.26 -14.07
N SER A 168 5.38 -5.31 -13.28
CA SER A 168 4.72 -5.47 -11.98
C SER A 168 5.12 -4.35 -11.01
N GLN A 169 4.11 -3.75 -10.35
CA GLN A 169 4.26 -2.56 -9.50
C GLN A 169 4.10 -2.89 -8.02
N LEU A 170 4.95 -2.33 -7.17
CA LEU A 170 4.87 -2.49 -5.72
C LEU A 170 3.97 -1.42 -5.09
N VAL A 171 3.00 -1.83 -4.28
CA VAL A 171 2.12 -0.91 -3.54
C VAL A 171 1.85 -1.43 -2.15
N GLY A 172 1.66 -0.54 -1.18
CA GLY A 172 1.32 -0.93 0.18
C GLY A 172 0.42 0.07 0.89
N VAL A 173 -0.17 -0.42 1.99
CA VAL A 173 -1.01 0.37 2.88
C VAL A 173 -0.44 0.29 4.28
N ALA A 174 -0.24 1.47 4.87
CA ALA A 174 0.13 1.59 6.27
C ALA A 174 -0.96 0.98 7.16
N PRO A 175 -0.60 0.34 8.28
CA PRO A 175 -1.58 -0.15 9.24
C PRO A 175 -2.49 0.99 9.68
N VAL A 176 -3.79 0.79 9.51
CA VAL A 176 -4.80 1.75 9.96
C VAL A 176 -4.88 1.64 11.48
N PRO A 177 -4.62 2.71 12.25
CA PRO A 177 -4.86 2.71 13.69
C PRO A 177 -6.31 2.31 13.91
N GLU A 178 -6.54 1.27 14.73
CA GLU A 178 -7.84 0.61 14.86
C GLU A 178 -8.98 1.63 14.85
N PRO A 179 -9.93 1.52 13.90
CA PRO A 179 -10.74 2.67 13.58
C PRO A 179 -11.64 3.00 14.76
N ALA A 180 -11.97 4.28 14.93
CA ALA A 180 -12.98 4.78 15.87
C ALA A 180 -14.31 4.00 15.81
N THR A 181 -14.52 3.18 14.78
CA THR A 181 -15.50 2.09 14.71
C THR A 181 -15.51 1.13 15.91
N MET A 182 -14.38 0.71 16.49
CA MET A 182 -14.38 -0.15 17.68
C MET A 182 -14.91 0.60 18.90
N LEU A 183 -14.52 1.87 19.03
CA LEU A 183 -15.04 2.76 20.06
C LEU A 183 -16.52 3.09 19.84
N LEU A 184 -16.95 3.30 18.58
CA LEU A 184 -18.34 3.55 18.20
C LEU A 184 -19.20 2.29 18.40
N PHE A 185 -18.67 1.12 18.09
CA PHE A 185 -19.32 -0.17 18.34
C PHE A 185 -19.50 -0.39 19.83
N GLY A 186 -18.43 -0.19 20.63
CA GLY A 186 -18.49 -0.26 22.09
C GLY A 186 -19.44 0.75 22.71
N ALA A 187 -19.36 2.03 22.30
CA ALA A 187 -20.24 3.09 22.78
C ALA A 187 -21.70 2.87 22.35
N GLY A 188 -21.92 2.35 21.13
CA GLY A 188 -23.24 2.00 20.61
C GLY A 188 -23.90 0.88 21.42
N LEU A 189 -23.15 -0.17 21.76
CA LEU A 189 -23.61 -1.26 22.64
C LEU A 189 -23.96 -0.75 24.05
N LEU A 190 -23.09 0.07 24.65
CA LEU A 190 -23.35 0.69 25.95
C LEU A 190 -24.59 1.60 25.93
N GLY A 191 -24.79 2.35 24.85
CA GLY A 191 -25.97 3.17 24.61
C GLY A 191 -27.26 2.35 24.54
N LEU A 192 -27.26 1.22 23.83
CA LEU A 192 -28.40 0.29 23.74
C LEU A 192 -28.77 -0.31 25.10
N VAL A 193 -27.77 -0.77 25.87
CA VAL A 193 -27.98 -1.30 27.23
C VAL A 193 -28.56 -0.22 28.14
N GLY A 194 -28.00 0.99 28.12
CA GLY A 194 -28.49 2.12 28.91
C GLY A 194 -29.94 2.52 28.56
N ALA A 195 -30.30 2.50 27.28
CA ALA A 195 -31.67 2.77 26.82
C ALA A 195 -32.66 1.71 27.29
N ARG A 196 -32.27 0.43 27.30
CA ARG A 196 -33.10 -0.69 27.81
C ARG A 196 -33.34 -0.58 29.31
N TYR A 197 -32.32 -0.22 30.09
CA TYR A 197 -32.46 -0.02 31.54
C TYR A 197 -33.43 1.11 31.88
N ARG A 198 -33.43 2.20 31.10
CA ARG A 198 -34.37 3.32 31.28
C ARG A 198 -35.84 2.98 31.00
N ARG A 199 -36.13 2.00 30.16
CA ARG A 199 -37.51 1.58 29.84
C ARG A 199 -38.12 0.63 30.88
N LYS A 200 -37.31 0.07 31.78
CA LYS A 200 -37.76 -0.83 32.85
C LYS A 200 -38.03 -0.12 34.19
N LYS A 201 -37.74 1.18 34.27
CA LYS A 201 -38.21 2.09 35.33
C LYS A 201 -39.34 2.93 34.76
#